data_AF-A0A7W1U5I4-F1
#
_entry.id   AF-A0A7W1U5I4-F1
#
_cell.length_a   1.000
_cell.length_b   1.000
_cell.length_c   1.000
_cell.angle_alpha   90.00
_cell.angle_beta   90.00
_cell.angle_gamma   90.00
#
_symmetry.space_group_name_H-M   'P 1'
#
loop_
_entity.id
_entity.type
_entity.pdbx_description
1 polymer ?
#
loop_
_entity_poly.entity_id
_entity_poly.type
_entity_poly.pdbx_seq_one_letter_code
_entity_poly.pdbx_strand_id
1 'polypeptide(L)'
;MKRSSSARGVDAHTLVEMLIGVTVLVIVGAIAYSLMISSASLLAKDISLNSSNTTARSALDRVYNEVTQGNALVTTDTLYPKPPCILVKADGTVATSPGPAAGIVLDRYIGGPYIVGNPGGGLSATATTFKLFYSTDPLANPPAPVRNDVVIMDGATRALVSSSSTPSSALSAPTPTPVPTPGMMVTVTLQSTLGSYTQPPVSFGSAIPWANSTQETAYLLHREAFVVVPPASVITVNGISPQAELRMYPDAENLSSIISDSTKYVVLTGDIGTKTISGVPEQLPFSYVVQNGITFLNIALRVEDHQYNKRLANQQANEFNTFLRVDTMLRPRINP
;
A
#
# COMPACT_ATOMS: atom_id res chain seq x y z
N MET A 1 -19.36 105.47 3.45
CA MET A 1 -18.54 104.81 4.50
C MET A 1 -19.51 104.17 5.49
N LYS A 2 -19.53 102.88 5.79
CA LYS A 2 -18.44 101.94 6.16
C LYS A 2 -18.75 100.55 5.56
N ARG A 3 -17.78 99.96 4.86
CA ARG A 3 -17.77 98.51 4.58
C ARG A 3 -17.37 97.80 5.87
N SER A 4 -18.24 96.92 6.38
CA SER A 4 -17.86 95.97 7.43
C SER A 4 -17.43 94.69 6.74
N SER A 5 -16.12 94.54 6.56
CA SER A 5 -15.46 93.26 6.35
C SER A 5 -15.26 92.62 7.72
N SER A 6 -16.06 91.60 8.04
CA SER A 6 -15.75 90.71 9.16
C SER A 6 -15.63 89.29 8.63
N ALA A 7 -14.46 88.72 8.91
CA ALA A 7 -13.85 87.52 8.38
C ALA A 7 -14.80 86.33 8.18
N ARG A 8 -14.74 85.73 6.98
CA ARG A 8 -15.01 84.31 6.78
C ARG A 8 -13.88 83.52 7.43
N GLY A 9 -13.98 83.27 8.73
CA GLY A 9 -13.22 82.21 9.40
C GLY A 9 -14.03 80.93 9.32
N VAL A 10 -14.01 80.26 8.17
CA VAL A 10 -14.64 78.96 7.97
C VAL A 10 -13.54 78.02 7.49
N ASP A 11 -13.13 77.13 8.39
CA ASP A 11 -12.74 75.74 8.12
C ASP A 11 -11.52 75.45 7.24
N ALA A 12 -10.35 76.02 7.56
CA ALA A 12 -9.07 75.51 7.05
C ALA A 12 -8.51 74.33 7.86
N HIS A 13 -9.08 74.04 9.03
CA HIS A 13 -8.68 72.90 9.89
C HIS A 13 -9.29 71.56 9.47
N THR A 14 -10.39 71.55 8.71
CA THR A 14 -11.15 70.34 8.40
C THR A 14 -10.51 69.46 7.32
N LEU A 15 -9.77 70.02 6.35
CA LEU A 15 -9.28 69.26 5.19
C LEU A 15 -8.01 68.46 5.50
N VAL A 16 -7.07 69.04 6.25
CA VAL A 16 -5.86 68.33 6.71
C VAL A 16 -6.21 67.25 7.72
N GLU A 17 -7.13 67.52 8.65
CA GLU A 17 -7.62 66.54 9.62
C GLU A 17 -8.38 65.38 8.93
N MET A 18 -9.17 65.67 7.89
CA MET A 18 -9.79 64.63 7.07
C MET A 18 -8.76 63.79 6.30
N LEU A 19 -7.71 64.39 5.73
CA LEU A 19 -6.64 63.64 5.04
C LEU A 19 -5.86 62.74 5.98
N ILE A 20 -5.54 63.21 7.20
CA ILE A 20 -4.91 62.39 8.23
C ILE A 20 -5.85 61.25 8.64
N GLY A 21 -7.15 61.54 8.84
CA GLY A 21 -8.15 60.52 9.17
C GLY A 21 -8.28 59.43 8.10
N VAL A 22 -8.33 59.79 6.82
CA VAL A 22 -8.36 58.84 5.69
C VAL A 22 -7.06 58.03 5.64
N THR A 23 -5.90 58.66 5.84
CA THR A 23 -4.61 57.97 5.83
C THR A 23 -4.51 56.93 6.96
N VAL A 24 -4.95 57.29 8.17
CA VAL A 24 -5.02 56.35 9.30
C VAL A 24 -5.97 55.20 8.98
N LEU A 25 -7.13 55.48 8.37
CA LEU A 25 -8.09 54.44 8.00
C LEU A 25 -7.54 53.48 6.94
N VAL A 26 -6.78 53.98 5.96
CA VAL A 26 -6.08 53.14 4.97
C VAL A 26 -5.03 52.26 5.65
N ILE A 27 -4.24 52.80 6.57
CA ILE A 27 -3.23 52.02 7.32
C ILE A 27 -3.91 50.93 8.16
N VAL A 28 -4.95 51.29 8.91
CA VAL A 28 -5.72 50.32 9.73
C VAL A 28 -6.37 49.27 8.84
N GLY A 29 -6.95 49.65 7.70
CA GLY A 29 -7.52 48.73 6.72
C GLY A 29 -6.47 47.77 6.13
N ALA A 30 -5.27 48.27 5.79
CA ALA A 30 -4.17 47.46 5.29
C ALA A 30 -3.64 46.47 6.36
N ILE A 31 -3.54 46.90 7.62
CA ILE A 31 -3.16 46.04 8.75
C ILE A 31 -4.24 44.96 8.96
N ALA A 32 -5.52 45.34 9.02
CA ALA A 32 -6.62 44.41 9.19
C ALA A 32 -6.69 43.38 8.04
N TYR A 33 -6.48 43.83 6.81
CA TYR A 33 -6.41 42.95 5.63
C TYR A 33 -5.23 41.96 5.71
N SER A 34 -4.05 42.46 6.10
CA SER A 34 -2.85 41.62 6.27
C SER A 34 -3.04 40.56 7.37
N LEU A 35 -3.69 40.92 8.47
CA LEU A 35 -4.06 40.00 9.54
C LEU A 35 -5.08 38.97 9.05
N MET A 36 -6.10 39.40 8.31
CA MET A 36 -7.14 38.50 7.77
C MET A 36 -6.56 37.46 6.81
N ILE A 37 -5.66 37.86 5.90
CA ILE A 37 -4.97 36.94 4.98
C ILE A 37 -4.11 35.96 5.77
N SER A 38 -3.34 36.45 6.76
CA SER A 38 -2.47 35.60 7.57
C SER A 38 -3.28 34.54 8.32
N SER A 39 -4.38 34.94 8.96
CA SER A 39 -5.31 34.03 9.64
C SER A 39 -5.94 33.01 8.70
N ALA A 40 -6.40 33.45 7.52
CA ALA A 40 -6.96 32.54 6.51
C ALA A 40 -5.93 31.52 6.01
N SER A 41 -4.66 31.94 5.88
CA SER A 41 -3.57 31.05 5.46
C SER A 41 -3.21 30.02 6.53
N LEU A 42 -3.22 30.40 7.81
CA LEU A 42 -2.97 29.49 8.93
C LEU A 42 -4.09 28.46 9.05
N LEU A 43 -5.35 28.89 8.97
CA LEU A 43 -6.50 27.98 8.99
C LEU A 43 -6.47 26.99 7.81
N ALA A 44 -6.11 27.47 6.61
CA ALA A 44 -5.95 26.60 5.46
C ALA A 44 -4.84 25.55 5.67
N LYS A 45 -3.74 25.92 6.33
CA LYS A 45 -2.66 24.98 6.68
C LYS A 45 -3.13 23.93 7.67
N ASP A 46 -3.86 24.32 8.71
CA ASP A 46 -4.36 23.38 9.72
C ASP A 46 -5.30 22.34 9.11
N ILE A 47 -6.21 22.78 8.22
CA ILE A 47 -7.12 21.87 7.49
C ILE A 47 -6.32 20.90 6.62
N SER A 48 -5.34 21.42 5.88
CA SER A 48 -4.52 20.62 4.96
C SER A 48 -3.69 19.57 5.71
N LEU A 49 -3.01 19.97 6.79
CA LEU A 49 -2.25 19.04 7.64
C LEU A 49 -3.16 17.97 8.27
N ASN A 50 -4.36 18.34 8.71
CA ASN A 50 -5.31 17.38 9.27
C ASN A 50 -5.82 16.37 8.23
N SER A 51 -6.08 16.85 7.00
CA SER A 51 -6.45 15.99 5.86
C SER A 51 -5.33 15.00 5.53
N SER A 52 -4.10 15.49 5.29
CA SER A 52 -2.94 14.64 5.01
C SER A 52 -2.67 13.64 6.13
N ASN A 53 -2.87 14.04 7.40
CA ASN A 53 -2.71 13.16 8.55
C ASN A 53 -3.74 12.02 8.55
N THR A 54 -5.00 12.34 8.28
CA THR A 54 -6.05 11.32 8.20
C THR A 54 -5.77 10.30 7.10
N THR A 55 -5.36 10.77 5.92
CA THR A 55 -5.00 9.93 4.78
C THR A 55 -3.77 9.07 5.06
N ALA A 56 -2.69 9.66 5.60
CA ALA A 56 -1.47 8.93 5.93
C ALA A 56 -1.71 7.85 6.99
N ARG A 57 -2.47 8.17 8.04
CA ARG A 57 -2.83 7.21 9.09
C ARG A 57 -3.66 6.07 8.55
N SER A 58 -4.70 6.36 7.77
CA SER A 58 -5.55 5.31 7.19
C SER A 58 -4.77 4.35 6.29
N ALA A 59 -3.87 4.88 5.45
CA ALA A 59 -2.98 4.07 4.62
C ALA A 59 -2.02 3.21 5.46
N LEU A 60 -1.40 3.81 6.48
CA LEU A 60 -0.49 3.08 7.36
C LEU A 60 -1.19 2.03 8.22
N ASP A 61 -2.39 2.30 8.72
CA ASP A 61 -3.20 1.33 9.47
C ASP A 61 -3.55 0.14 8.57
N ARG A 62 -3.85 0.39 7.29
CA ARG A 62 -4.08 -0.69 6.33
C ARG A 62 -2.82 -1.52 6.09
N VAL A 63 -1.69 -0.87 5.80
CA VAL A 63 -0.41 -1.57 5.61
C VAL A 63 0.00 -2.33 6.88
N TYR A 64 -0.17 -1.73 8.06
CA TYR A 64 0.10 -2.36 9.35
C TYR A 64 -0.72 -3.64 9.52
N ASN A 65 -2.04 -3.57 9.30
CA ASN A 65 -2.93 -4.71 9.48
C ASN A 65 -2.59 -5.87 8.53
N GLU A 66 -2.21 -5.59 7.29
CA GLU A 66 -1.81 -6.65 6.36
C GLU A 66 -0.39 -7.16 6.63
N VAL A 67 0.58 -6.30 6.95
CA VAL A 67 1.95 -6.71 7.27
C VAL A 67 2.01 -7.56 8.55
N THR A 68 1.17 -7.24 9.55
CA THR A 68 1.08 -8.03 10.79
C THR A 68 0.36 -9.37 10.59
N GLN A 69 -0.46 -9.50 9.55
CA GLN A 69 -1.06 -10.77 9.11
C GLN A 69 -0.17 -11.54 8.13
N GLY A 70 0.76 -10.85 7.46
CA GLY A 70 1.78 -11.42 6.60
C GLY A 70 2.76 -12.26 7.40
N ASN A 71 3.08 -13.45 6.88
CA ASN A 71 4.00 -14.37 7.53
C ASN A 71 5.21 -14.61 6.62
N ALA A 72 6.39 -14.68 7.23
CA ALA A 72 7.56 -15.19 6.52
C ALA A 72 7.39 -16.69 6.24
N LEU A 73 7.70 -17.09 5.01
CA LEU A 73 7.94 -18.49 4.71
C LEU A 73 9.18 -18.91 5.52
N VAL A 74 8.98 -19.70 6.57
CA VAL A 74 10.10 -20.38 7.24
C VAL A 74 10.55 -21.47 6.28
N THR A 75 11.50 -21.11 5.42
CA THR A 75 12.31 -22.12 4.73
C THR A 75 13.23 -22.72 5.79
N THR A 76 13.45 -24.03 5.73
CA THR A 76 14.29 -24.83 6.63
C THR A 76 15.77 -24.41 6.66
N ASP A 77 16.13 -23.32 5.98
CA ASP A 77 17.44 -22.68 6.07
C ASP A 77 17.52 -21.84 7.36
N THR A 78 17.95 -22.51 8.43
CA THR A 78 18.12 -21.95 9.78
C THR A 78 19.17 -20.83 9.86
N LEU A 79 19.91 -20.56 8.78
CA LEU A 79 20.98 -19.56 8.77
C LEU A 79 20.52 -18.16 8.36
N TYR A 80 19.41 -18.01 7.62
CA TYR A 80 18.90 -16.70 7.21
C TYR A 80 17.36 -16.70 7.12
N PRO A 81 16.62 -16.30 8.18
CA PRO A 81 15.17 -16.16 8.08
C PRO A 81 14.85 -15.13 6.99
N LYS A 82 14.26 -15.58 5.89
CA LYS A 82 13.80 -14.70 4.80
C LYS A 82 12.84 -13.67 5.39
N PRO A 83 13.00 -12.37 5.10
CA PRO A 83 12.05 -11.37 5.57
C PRO A 83 10.64 -11.70 5.05
N PRO A 84 9.56 -11.42 5.82
CA PRO A 84 8.20 -11.79 5.45
C PRO A 84 7.66 -11.01 4.26
N CYS A 85 8.35 -9.94 3.90
CA CYS A 85 8.02 -9.12 2.76
C CYS A 85 9.20 -9.15 1.78
N ILE A 86 8.89 -8.90 0.52
CA ILE A 86 9.87 -8.74 -0.54
C ILE A 86 9.77 -7.28 -0.99
N LEU A 87 10.89 -6.56 -0.98
CA LEU A 87 10.93 -5.20 -1.50
C LEU A 87 10.77 -5.24 -3.02
N VAL A 88 9.95 -4.32 -3.56
CA VAL A 88 9.73 -4.20 -5.00
C VAL A 88 9.93 -2.76 -5.48
N LYS A 89 10.32 -2.65 -6.75
CA LYS A 89 10.42 -1.37 -7.46
C LYS A 89 9.04 -0.92 -7.95
N ALA A 90 8.97 0.32 -8.43
CA ALA A 90 7.73 0.91 -8.94
C ALA A 90 7.17 0.20 -10.19
N ASP A 91 8.00 -0.57 -10.89
CA ASP A 91 7.62 -1.41 -12.03
C ASP A 91 7.10 -2.81 -11.62
N GLY A 92 7.00 -3.07 -10.31
CA GLY A 92 6.57 -4.36 -9.76
C GLY A 92 7.64 -5.45 -9.76
N THR A 93 8.88 -5.16 -10.17
CA THR A 93 9.98 -6.12 -10.11
C THR A 93 10.62 -6.17 -8.71
N VAL A 94 11.18 -7.32 -8.34
CA VAL A 94 11.88 -7.49 -7.07
C VAL A 94 13.10 -6.56 -6.98
N ALA A 95 13.22 -5.84 -5.87
CA ALA A 95 14.41 -5.05 -5.57
C ALA A 95 15.55 -5.99 -5.17
N THR A 96 16.63 -6.01 -5.95
CA THR A 96 17.78 -6.90 -5.75
C THR A 96 18.85 -6.34 -4.82
N SER A 97 18.73 -5.08 -4.41
CA SER A 97 19.67 -4.39 -3.51
C SER A 97 18.96 -3.98 -2.23
N PRO A 98 19.58 -4.13 -1.05
CA PRO A 98 19.11 -3.50 0.17
C PRO A 98 19.16 -1.99 -0.01
N GLY A 99 17.99 -1.35 -0.03
CA GLY A 99 17.85 0.08 -0.25
C GLY A 99 16.37 0.49 -0.23
N PRO A 100 16.07 1.80 -0.28
CA PRO A 100 14.71 2.28 -0.40
C PRO A 100 14.03 1.69 -1.64
N ALA A 101 12.80 1.23 -1.47
CA ALA A 101 12.00 0.56 -2.47
C ALA A 101 10.62 1.22 -2.57
N ALA A 102 10.01 1.11 -3.74
CA ALA A 102 8.72 1.72 -4.01
C ALA A 102 7.57 0.94 -3.38
N GLY A 103 7.78 -0.37 -3.13
CA GLY A 103 6.74 -1.22 -2.58
C GLY A 103 7.24 -2.40 -1.78
N ILE A 104 6.28 -3.12 -1.23
CA ILE A 104 6.43 -4.40 -0.55
C ILE A 104 5.44 -5.41 -1.13
N VAL A 105 5.85 -6.66 -1.18
CA VAL A 105 5.01 -7.82 -1.44
C VAL A 105 5.03 -8.70 -0.21
N LEU A 106 3.88 -9.19 0.23
CA LEU A 106 3.76 -10.04 1.41
C LEU A 106 2.98 -11.31 1.09
N ASP A 107 3.35 -12.40 1.74
CA ASP A 107 2.64 -13.67 1.66
C ASP A 107 1.77 -13.83 2.92
N ARG A 108 0.48 -14.08 2.73
CA ARG A 108 -0.50 -14.31 3.78
C ARG A 108 -0.94 -15.77 3.74
N TYR A 109 -0.78 -16.49 4.84
CA TYR A 109 -1.30 -17.86 4.93
C TYR A 109 -2.80 -17.83 5.16
N ILE A 110 -3.52 -18.70 4.44
CA ILE A 110 -4.96 -18.82 4.51
C ILE A 110 -5.32 -20.12 5.24
N GLY A 111 -5.67 -20.01 6.52
CA GLY A 111 -6.10 -21.14 7.34
C GLY A 111 -4.98 -22.13 7.68
N GLY A 112 -5.35 -23.40 7.84
CA GLY A 112 -4.47 -24.50 8.24
C GLY A 112 -3.83 -25.29 7.09
N PRO A 113 -3.09 -26.36 7.41
CA PRO A 113 -2.49 -27.25 6.41
C PRO A 113 -3.54 -28.11 5.69
N TYR A 114 -3.23 -28.46 4.44
CA TYR A 114 -3.84 -29.52 3.65
C TYR A 114 -2.93 -30.74 3.57
N ILE A 115 -3.50 -31.92 3.33
CA ILE A 115 -2.73 -33.11 2.94
C ILE A 115 -2.84 -33.29 1.43
N VAL A 116 -1.69 -33.43 0.76
CA VAL A 116 -1.66 -33.65 -0.69
C VAL A 116 -1.91 -35.12 -1.00
N GLY A 117 -2.83 -35.39 -1.91
CA GLY A 117 -3.12 -36.74 -2.35
C GLY A 117 -2.02 -37.33 -3.23
N ASN A 118 -1.39 -38.41 -2.76
CA ASN A 118 -0.38 -39.13 -3.53
C ASN A 118 -1.05 -40.00 -4.64
N PRO A 119 -0.76 -39.78 -5.94
CA PRO A 119 -1.28 -40.61 -7.02
C PRO A 119 -0.51 -41.93 -7.24
N GLY A 120 0.42 -42.31 -6.35
CA GLY A 120 1.17 -43.58 -6.38
C GLY A 120 2.66 -43.47 -6.70
N GLY A 121 3.26 -42.27 -6.66
CA GLY A 121 4.70 -42.08 -6.92
C GLY A 121 5.23 -40.64 -7.03
N GLY A 122 4.41 -39.63 -6.77
CA GLY A 122 4.81 -38.22 -6.88
C GLY A 122 3.73 -37.36 -7.52
N LEU A 123 3.83 -36.04 -7.39
CA LEU A 123 3.23 -35.16 -8.40
C LEU A 123 4.20 -34.96 -9.54
N SER A 124 3.78 -35.29 -10.76
CA SER A 124 4.57 -35.01 -11.97
C SER A 124 4.73 -33.50 -12.17
N ALA A 125 5.88 -33.06 -12.70
CA ALA A 125 6.08 -31.69 -13.16
C ALA A 125 5.06 -31.25 -14.23
N THR A 126 4.47 -32.20 -14.96
CA THR A 126 3.43 -31.94 -15.96
C THR A 126 2.01 -31.88 -15.38
N ALA A 127 1.85 -32.14 -14.08
CA ALA A 127 0.53 -32.12 -13.45
C ALA A 127 -0.07 -30.71 -13.52
N THR A 128 -1.29 -30.62 -14.04
CA THR A 128 -2.13 -29.41 -14.02
C THR A 128 -3.25 -29.51 -13.00
N THR A 129 -3.47 -30.69 -12.44
CA THR A 129 -4.46 -30.94 -11.40
C THR A 129 -3.91 -31.89 -10.36
N PHE A 130 -4.35 -31.72 -9.12
CA PHE A 130 -4.11 -32.66 -8.03
C PHE A 130 -5.16 -32.54 -6.94
N LYS A 131 -5.15 -33.48 -6.01
CA LYS A 131 -6.13 -33.58 -4.92
C LYS A 131 -5.52 -33.06 -3.63
N LEU A 132 -6.23 -32.17 -2.97
CA LEU A 132 -5.99 -31.77 -1.59
C LEU A 132 -7.06 -32.37 -0.70
N PHE A 133 -6.65 -32.86 0.47
CA PHE A 133 -7.55 -33.31 1.52
C PHE A 133 -7.50 -32.28 2.64
N TYR A 134 -8.68 -31.88 3.12
CA TYR A 134 -8.76 -31.06 4.34
C TYR A 134 -8.12 -31.83 5.50
N SER A 135 -7.36 -31.13 6.33
CA SER A 135 -6.82 -31.73 7.55
C SER A 135 -7.96 -32.29 8.41
N THR A 136 -7.70 -33.42 9.06
CA THR A 136 -8.62 -34.01 10.04
C THR A 136 -8.51 -33.36 11.42
N ASP A 137 -7.54 -32.48 11.62
CA ASP A 137 -7.40 -31.71 12.84
C ASP A 137 -8.55 -30.68 12.94
N PRO A 138 -9.41 -30.75 13.97
CA PRO A 138 -10.53 -29.81 14.14
C PRO A 138 -10.09 -28.36 14.34
N LEU A 139 -8.82 -28.11 14.68
CA LEU A 139 -8.24 -26.77 14.73
C LEU A 139 -7.75 -26.28 13.37
N ALA A 140 -7.50 -27.20 12.43
CA ALA A 140 -7.10 -26.88 11.06
C ALA A 140 -8.34 -26.80 10.17
N ASN A 141 -8.90 -25.60 10.02
CA ASN A 141 -10.02 -25.34 9.12
C ASN A 141 -9.60 -24.46 7.94
N PRO A 142 -8.84 -24.99 6.96
CA PRO A 142 -8.44 -24.19 5.81
C PRO A 142 -9.62 -24.02 4.84
N PRO A 143 -9.84 -22.81 4.29
CA PRO A 143 -10.94 -22.55 3.35
C PRO A 143 -10.62 -23.07 1.95
N ALA A 144 -11.63 -23.51 1.19
CA ALA A 144 -11.43 -24.02 -0.17
C ALA A 144 -10.53 -23.10 -1.03
N PRO A 145 -9.49 -23.61 -1.70
CA PRO A 145 -8.61 -22.81 -2.55
C PRO A 145 -9.42 -22.05 -3.60
N VAL A 146 -9.19 -20.75 -3.74
CA VAL A 146 -9.82 -19.93 -4.79
C VAL A 146 -8.82 -19.57 -5.87
N ARG A 147 -9.31 -19.01 -6.98
CA ARG A 147 -8.46 -18.52 -8.06
C ARG A 147 -7.48 -17.47 -7.51
N ASN A 148 -6.24 -17.49 -8.00
CA ASN A 148 -5.12 -16.64 -7.61
C ASN A 148 -4.48 -16.95 -6.23
N ASP A 149 -5.03 -17.90 -5.48
CA ASP A 149 -4.29 -18.45 -4.35
C ASP A 149 -3.09 -19.28 -4.82
N VAL A 150 -2.11 -19.41 -3.96
CA VAL A 150 -0.92 -20.21 -4.18
C VAL A 150 -0.91 -21.38 -3.21
N VAL A 151 -0.80 -22.58 -3.76
CA VAL A 151 -0.52 -23.78 -2.99
C VAL A 151 0.99 -23.92 -2.86
N ILE A 152 1.49 -23.86 -1.63
CA ILE A 152 2.89 -24.12 -1.32
C ILE A 152 3.07 -25.56 -0.87
N MET A 153 3.99 -26.24 -1.54
CA MET A 153 4.36 -27.64 -1.32
C MET A 153 5.88 -27.76 -1.26
N ASP A 154 6.40 -28.70 -0.47
CA ASP A 154 7.83 -29.02 -0.37
C ASP A 154 8.72 -27.79 -0.02
N GLY A 155 8.15 -26.81 0.69
CA GLY A 155 8.84 -25.58 1.10
C GLY A 155 9.27 -24.62 -0.02
N ALA A 156 9.13 -25.01 -1.30
CA ALA A 156 9.65 -24.24 -2.44
C ALA A 156 8.67 -24.08 -3.61
N THR A 157 7.80 -25.07 -3.85
CA THR A 157 6.89 -25.04 -5.00
C THR A 157 5.74 -24.09 -4.73
N ARG A 158 5.52 -23.10 -5.61
CA ARG A 158 4.44 -22.10 -5.49
C ARG A 158 3.44 -22.24 -6.64
N ALA A 159 2.51 -23.17 -6.51
CA ALA A 159 1.58 -23.51 -7.59
C ALA A 159 0.34 -22.60 -7.56
N LEU A 160 0.15 -21.78 -8.60
CA LEU A 160 -0.96 -20.82 -8.68
C LEU A 160 -2.27 -21.51 -9.08
N VAL A 161 -3.32 -21.29 -8.30
CA VAL A 161 -4.64 -21.89 -8.49
C VAL A 161 -5.40 -21.16 -9.60
N SER A 162 -5.92 -21.92 -10.56
CA SER A 162 -6.88 -21.46 -11.56
C SER A 162 -8.31 -21.61 -11.07
N SER A 163 -8.61 -22.77 -10.49
CA SER A 163 -9.92 -23.11 -9.95
C SER A 163 -9.81 -24.31 -9.01
N SER A 164 -10.85 -24.51 -8.21
CA SER A 164 -11.00 -25.70 -7.37
C SER A 164 -12.40 -26.28 -7.52
N SER A 165 -12.51 -27.59 -7.31
CA SER A 165 -13.80 -28.26 -7.27
C SER A 165 -13.84 -29.26 -6.13
N THR A 166 -14.91 -29.24 -5.35
CA THR A 166 -15.27 -30.32 -4.43
C THR A 166 -16.08 -31.36 -5.22
N PRO A 167 -15.87 -32.67 -5.01
CA PRO A 167 -16.78 -33.69 -5.51
C PRO A 167 -18.18 -33.35 -5.01
N SER A 168 -19.09 -33.08 -5.95
CA SER A 168 -20.48 -32.78 -5.63
C SER A 168 -21.16 -34.04 -5.11
N SER A 169 -21.34 -34.13 -3.80
CA SER A 169 -22.32 -35.06 -3.23
C SER A 169 -23.73 -34.47 -3.40
N ALA A 170 -24.27 -34.58 -4.62
CA ALA A 170 -25.67 -34.35 -5.00
C ALA A 170 -26.32 -32.96 -4.73
N LEU A 171 -27.30 -32.62 -5.57
CA LEU A 171 -28.13 -31.40 -5.54
C LEU A 171 -28.65 -31.06 -4.12
N SER A 172 -28.56 -29.79 -3.71
CA SER A 172 -29.67 -28.99 -3.16
C SER A 172 -29.26 -27.54 -2.80
N ALA A 173 -29.95 -26.59 -3.43
CA ALA A 173 -30.25 -25.18 -3.07
C ALA A 173 -29.12 -24.16 -2.72
N PRO A 174 -29.29 -22.86 -3.09
CA PRO A 174 -28.35 -21.80 -2.80
C PRO A 174 -28.58 -21.22 -1.38
N THR A 175 -27.69 -21.55 -0.45
CA THR A 175 -27.54 -20.92 0.87
C THR A 175 -26.03 -20.87 1.18
N PRO A 176 -25.53 -19.90 1.98
CA PRO A 176 -24.13 -19.48 1.96
C PRO A 176 -23.23 -20.63 2.42
N THR A 177 -22.16 -20.82 1.65
CA THR A 177 -21.17 -21.89 1.70
C THR A 177 -20.90 -22.40 3.13
N PRO A 178 -21.33 -23.63 3.48
CA PRO A 178 -20.97 -24.24 4.75
C PRO A 178 -19.52 -24.72 4.70
N VAL A 179 -18.86 -24.59 5.84
CA VAL A 179 -17.51 -25.09 6.13
C VAL A 179 -17.38 -26.58 5.72
N PRO A 180 -16.37 -26.98 4.93
CA PRO A 180 -16.23 -28.37 4.49
C PRO A 180 -15.79 -29.29 5.63
N THR A 181 -16.44 -30.46 5.72
CA THR A 181 -16.25 -31.48 6.76
C THR A 181 -14.90 -32.21 6.63
N PRO A 182 -14.24 -32.62 7.74
CA PRO A 182 -13.02 -33.42 7.72
C PRO A 182 -13.15 -34.68 6.85
N GLY A 183 -12.22 -34.90 5.92
CA GLY A 183 -12.24 -36.01 4.96
C GLY A 183 -12.80 -35.66 3.57
N MET A 184 -13.25 -34.43 3.35
CA MET A 184 -13.57 -33.97 1.99
C MET A 184 -12.29 -33.73 1.18
N MET A 185 -12.39 -34.01 -0.12
CA MET A 185 -11.32 -33.82 -1.09
C MET A 185 -11.65 -32.60 -1.95
N VAL A 186 -10.64 -31.81 -2.30
CA VAL A 186 -10.73 -30.75 -3.31
C VAL A 186 -9.80 -31.11 -4.45
N THR A 187 -10.30 -31.05 -5.67
CA THR A 187 -9.45 -31.09 -6.85
C THR A 187 -9.02 -29.68 -7.18
N VAL A 188 -7.73 -29.40 -7.09
CA VAL A 188 -7.12 -28.12 -7.45
C VAL A 188 -6.72 -28.20 -8.92
N THR A 189 -7.07 -27.17 -9.68
CA THR A 189 -6.59 -26.95 -11.05
C THR A 189 -5.62 -25.79 -11.04
N LEU A 190 -4.44 -25.99 -11.59
CA LEU A 190 -3.38 -25.01 -11.69
C LEU A 190 -3.52 -24.16 -12.96
N GLN A 191 -3.04 -22.93 -12.90
CA GLN A 191 -3.00 -22.05 -14.08
C GLN A 191 -2.01 -22.52 -15.15
N SER A 192 -1.00 -23.29 -14.74
CA SER A 192 0.02 -23.88 -15.59
C SER A 192 0.47 -25.23 -15.00
N THR A 193 1.34 -25.95 -15.70
CA THR A 193 1.93 -27.20 -15.18
C THR A 193 2.75 -26.92 -13.93
N LEU A 194 2.72 -27.84 -12.97
CA LEU A 194 3.44 -27.74 -11.69
C LEU A 194 4.91 -27.33 -11.86
N GLY A 195 5.58 -27.85 -12.89
CA GLY A 195 7.00 -27.60 -13.13
C GLY A 195 7.35 -26.27 -13.78
N SER A 196 6.35 -25.48 -14.19
CA SER A 196 6.56 -24.15 -14.76
C SER A 196 6.67 -23.05 -13.71
N TYR A 197 6.22 -23.29 -12.48
CA TYR A 197 6.25 -22.30 -11.41
C TYR A 197 7.67 -22.10 -10.88
N THR A 198 8.22 -20.90 -11.09
CA THR A 198 9.65 -20.61 -10.94
C THR A 198 9.94 -19.20 -10.41
N GLN A 199 9.35 -18.72 -9.31
CA GLN A 199 9.79 -17.47 -8.65
C GLN A 199 9.46 -17.37 -7.15
N PRO A 200 10.35 -16.83 -6.27
CA PRO A 200 11.83 -16.91 -6.30
C PRO A 200 12.48 -17.40 -4.97
N PRO A 201 13.68 -18.04 -5.02
CA PRO A 201 14.32 -18.79 -6.13
C PRO A 201 14.80 -20.21 -5.66
N VAL A 202 14.97 -21.30 -6.42
CA VAL A 202 15.53 -21.60 -7.76
C VAL A 202 15.06 -23.02 -8.18
N SER A 203 15.13 -23.29 -9.49
CA SER A 203 14.78 -24.52 -10.23
C SER A 203 13.34 -24.58 -10.76
N PHE A 204 13.22 -24.95 -12.04
CA PHE A 204 11.97 -25.45 -12.63
C PHE A 204 11.36 -26.40 -11.64
N GLY A 205 10.08 -26.21 -11.27
CA GLY A 205 9.41 -27.12 -10.36
C GLY A 205 9.68 -28.55 -10.85
N SER A 206 10.45 -29.30 -10.09
CA SER A 206 10.67 -30.69 -10.41
C SER A 206 9.34 -31.41 -10.18
N ALA A 207 9.24 -32.65 -10.65
CA ALA A 207 8.28 -33.53 -10.01
C ALA A 207 8.50 -33.43 -8.49
N ILE A 208 7.43 -33.51 -7.71
CA ILE A 208 7.55 -33.64 -6.26
C ILE A 208 7.58 -35.16 -6.01
N PRO A 209 8.76 -35.78 -5.91
CA PRO A 209 8.85 -37.20 -5.59
C PRO A 209 8.42 -37.38 -4.15
N TRP A 210 7.58 -38.37 -3.90
CA TRP A 210 7.25 -38.78 -2.54
C TRP A 210 7.18 -40.29 -2.45
N ALA A 211 7.70 -40.83 -1.36
CA ALA A 211 7.59 -42.25 -1.08
C ALA A 211 6.12 -42.60 -0.82
N ASN A 212 5.69 -43.80 -1.19
CA ASN A 212 4.28 -44.22 -1.03
C ASN A 212 3.79 -44.22 0.44
N SER A 213 4.72 -44.12 1.40
CA SER A 213 4.44 -44.08 2.84
C SER A 213 4.48 -42.68 3.47
N THR A 214 4.84 -41.62 2.72
CA THR A 214 4.94 -40.25 3.26
C THR A 214 3.76 -39.40 2.79
N GLN A 215 3.14 -38.68 3.73
CA GLN A 215 2.14 -37.67 3.43
C GLN A 215 2.83 -36.32 3.29
N GLU A 216 2.55 -35.62 2.18
CA GLU A 216 3.00 -34.24 2.02
C GLU A 216 1.95 -33.26 2.51
N THR A 217 2.42 -32.20 3.15
CA THR A 217 1.59 -31.10 3.60
C THR A 217 1.65 -29.95 2.61
N ALA A 218 0.50 -29.35 2.33
CA ALA A 218 0.41 -28.13 1.54
C ALA A 218 -0.21 -27.00 2.36
N TYR A 219 0.23 -25.78 2.09
CA TYR A 219 -0.36 -24.58 2.67
C TYR A 219 -0.93 -23.70 1.56
N LEU A 220 -2.02 -23.02 1.88
CA LEU A 220 -2.62 -22.03 0.99
C LEU A 220 -2.12 -20.65 1.36
N LEU A 221 -1.67 -19.88 0.37
CA LEU A 221 -1.23 -18.52 0.54
C LEU A 221 -1.90 -17.59 -0.45
N HIS A 222 -2.09 -16.35 -0.02
CA HIS A 222 -2.46 -15.24 -0.87
C HIS A 222 -1.32 -14.23 -0.85
N ARG A 223 -0.99 -13.66 -2.01
CA ARG A 223 0.09 -12.69 -2.11
C ARG A 223 -0.50 -11.32 -2.38
N GLU A 224 -0.24 -10.38 -1.48
CA GLU A 224 -0.67 -9.00 -1.59
C GLU A 224 0.54 -8.09 -1.79
N ALA A 225 0.32 -6.91 -2.38
CA ALA A 225 1.37 -5.91 -2.51
C ALA A 225 0.88 -4.49 -2.23
N PHE A 226 1.78 -3.67 -1.69
CA PHE A 226 1.63 -2.24 -1.59
C PHE A 226 2.74 -1.59 -2.39
N VAL A 227 2.40 -0.76 -3.37
CA VAL A 227 3.39 -0.12 -4.24
C VAL A 227 3.06 1.34 -4.41
N VAL A 228 4.05 2.20 -4.17
CA VAL A 228 4.01 3.58 -4.64
C VAL A 228 4.33 3.59 -6.12
N VAL A 229 3.34 3.96 -6.93
CA VAL A 229 3.51 4.11 -8.36
C VAL A 229 3.70 5.60 -8.67
N PRO A 230 4.82 5.97 -9.30
CA PRO A 230 5.04 7.34 -9.70
C PRO A 230 4.03 7.75 -10.78
N PRO A 231 3.81 9.06 -10.96
CA PRO A 231 2.92 9.55 -12.01
C PRO A 231 3.30 9.02 -13.39
N ALA A 232 2.32 8.51 -14.14
CA ALA A 232 2.51 7.85 -15.45
C ALA A 232 3.00 8.78 -16.58
N SER A 233 3.03 10.09 -16.35
CA SER A 233 3.60 11.12 -17.24
C SER A 233 3.88 12.35 -16.41
N VAL A 234 4.76 13.26 -16.86
CA VAL A 234 5.01 14.58 -16.21
C VAL A 234 4.02 15.66 -16.72
N ILE A 235 3.08 15.28 -17.59
CA ILE A 235 2.19 16.22 -18.27
C ILE A 235 1.16 16.75 -17.28
N THR A 236 1.31 18.04 -16.96
CA THR A 236 0.39 18.80 -16.14
C THR A 236 -0.86 19.11 -16.95
N VAL A 237 -1.96 18.38 -16.73
CA VAL A 237 -3.25 18.71 -17.35
C VAL A 237 -3.97 19.70 -16.45
N ASN A 238 -4.33 20.88 -16.96
CA ASN A 238 -5.00 21.96 -16.20
C ASN A 238 -4.21 22.46 -14.97
N GLY A 239 -2.88 22.38 -15.01
CA GLY A 239 -2.03 22.74 -13.87
C GLY A 239 -2.22 21.83 -12.66
N ILE A 240 -2.70 20.60 -12.86
CA ILE A 240 -2.68 19.50 -11.88
C ILE A 240 -1.46 18.65 -12.22
N SER A 241 -0.45 18.66 -11.35
CA SER A 241 0.68 17.75 -11.49
C SER A 241 0.18 16.32 -11.30
N PRO A 242 0.58 15.39 -12.17
CA PRO A 242 0.22 13.99 -12.02
C PRO A 242 0.83 13.50 -10.71
N GLN A 243 0.01 12.79 -9.93
CA GLN A 243 0.33 12.49 -8.54
C GLN A 243 0.92 11.08 -8.42
N ALA A 244 1.80 10.87 -7.45
CA ALA A 244 2.20 9.52 -7.09
C ALA A 244 1.09 8.90 -6.23
N GLU A 245 0.83 7.62 -6.46
CA GLU A 245 -0.24 6.89 -5.81
C GLU A 245 0.32 5.73 -5.00
N LEU A 246 -0.16 5.56 -3.77
CA LEU A 246 0.01 4.30 -3.04
C LEU A 246 -1.13 3.37 -3.45
N ARG A 247 -0.77 2.25 -4.07
CA ARG A 247 -1.71 1.24 -4.56
C ARG A 247 -1.59 -0.04 -3.75
N MET A 248 -2.73 -0.64 -3.44
CA MET A 248 -2.84 -2.00 -2.90
C MET A 248 -3.24 -2.95 -4.03
N TYR A 249 -2.50 -4.02 -4.20
CA TYR A 249 -2.80 -5.12 -5.12
C TYR A 249 -3.20 -6.33 -4.27
N PRO A 250 -4.49 -6.71 -4.23
CA PRO A 250 -4.93 -7.90 -3.52
C PRO A 250 -4.31 -9.17 -4.11
N ASP A 251 -4.22 -9.26 -5.44
CA ASP A 251 -3.63 -10.40 -6.16
C ASP A 251 -2.28 -10.01 -6.78
N ALA A 252 -1.16 -10.25 -6.10
CA ALA A 252 0.16 -9.76 -6.51
C ALA A 252 1.16 -10.83 -7.00
N GLU A 253 0.69 -12.02 -7.38
CA GLU A 253 1.59 -13.09 -7.85
C GLU A 253 2.34 -12.78 -9.15
N ASN A 254 1.78 -11.96 -10.03
CA ASN A 254 2.47 -11.46 -11.22
C ASN A 254 2.43 -9.93 -11.27
N LEU A 255 2.88 -9.29 -10.19
CA LEU A 255 2.78 -7.85 -9.96
C LEU A 255 3.27 -7.01 -11.14
N SER A 256 4.40 -7.36 -11.76
CA SER A 256 4.97 -6.60 -12.89
C SER A 256 4.05 -6.56 -14.12
N SER A 257 3.24 -7.61 -14.35
CA SER A 257 2.30 -7.66 -15.46
C SER A 257 1.00 -6.89 -15.21
N ILE A 258 0.66 -6.62 -13.95
CA ILE A 258 -0.60 -6.00 -13.53
C ILE A 258 -0.43 -4.58 -12.99
N ILE A 259 0.81 -4.09 -12.85
CA ILE A 259 1.12 -2.83 -12.16
C ILE A 259 0.35 -1.63 -12.74
N SER A 260 0.11 -1.63 -14.05
CA SER A 260 -0.63 -0.58 -14.77
C SER A 260 -2.12 -0.86 -14.98
N ASP A 261 -2.63 -2.04 -14.60
CA ASP A 261 -4.03 -2.42 -14.80
C ASP A 261 -4.90 -1.89 -13.65
N SER A 262 -5.70 -0.85 -13.94
CA SER A 262 -6.58 -0.20 -12.96
C SER A 262 -7.67 -1.08 -12.38
N THR A 263 -7.90 -2.28 -12.94
CA THR A 263 -8.85 -3.26 -12.40
C THR A 263 -8.23 -4.18 -11.35
N LYS A 264 -6.91 -4.12 -11.16
CA LYS A 264 -6.14 -5.03 -10.29
C LYS A 264 -5.65 -4.40 -9.01
N TYR A 265 -5.90 -3.11 -8.81
CA TYR A 265 -5.48 -2.39 -7.63
C TYR A 265 -6.56 -1.47 -7.07
N VAL A 266 -6.38 -1.14 -5.80
CA VAL A 266 -7.11 -0.10 -5.09
C VAL A 266 -6.13 1.01 -4.75
N VAL A 267 -6.48 2.26 -5.09
CA VAL A 267 -5.69 3.43 -4.67
C VAL A 267 -6.01 3.72 -3.21
N LEU A 268 -5.01 3.62 -2.34
CA LEU A 268 -5.15 3.97 -0.92
C LEU A 268 -5.02 5.48 -0.71
N THR A 269 -4.13 6.11 -1.47
CA THR A 269 -3.97 7.56 -1.52
C THR A 269 -3.29 7.98 -2.82
N GLY A 270 -3.75 9.09 -3.39
CA GLY A 270 -3.12 9.76 -4.55
C GLY A 270 -2.29 10.97 -4.15
N ASP A 271 -1.98 11.13 -2.87
CA ASP A 271 -1.32 12.33 -2.34
C ASP A 271 0.14 12.02 -1.97
N ILE A 272 0.81 11.08 -2.64
CA ILE A 272 2.19 10.73 -2.30
C ILE A 272 3.16 11.81 -2.81
N GLY A 273 4.08 12.21 -1.93
CA GLY A 273 5.15 13.15 -2.25
C GLY A 273 6.01 12.66 -3.42
N THR A 274 6.47 13.61 -4.24
CA THR A 274 7.29 13.33 -5.43
C THR A 274 8.68 13.94 -5.35
N LYS A 275 9.02 14.61 -4.24
CA LYS A 275 10.32 15.27 -4.09
C LYS A 275 11.40 14.26 -3.70
N THR A 276 12.64 14.61 -3.99
CA THR A 276 13.81 13.91 -3.43
C THR A 276 14.36 14.74 -2.28
N ILE A 277 14.46 14.15 -1.09
CA ILE A 277 14.94 14.85 0.09
C ILE A 277 16.11 14.08 0.68
N SER A 278 17.21 14.80 0.91
CA SER A 278 18.45 14.21 1.44
C SER A 278 18.92 12.99 0.63
N GLY A 279 18.71 13.01 -0.69
CA GLY A 279 19.09 11.94 -1.62
C GLY A 279 18.13 10.75 -1.68
N VAL A 280 17.01 10.76 -0.93
CA VAL A 280 16.00 9.70 -0.96
C VAL A 280 14.73 10.21 -1.65
N PRO A 281 14.28 9.59 -2.75
CA PRO A 281 13.00 9.89 -3.36
C PRO A 281 11.85 9.52 -2.42
N GLU A 282 10.89 10.43 -2.23
CA GLU A 282 9.68 10.20 -1.41
C GLU A 282 8.80 9.06 -1.95
N GLN A 283 9.00 8.71 -3.23
CA GLN A 283 8.36 7.57 -3.89
C GLN A 283 8.93 6.21 -3.49
N LEU A 284 9.98 6.17 -2.65
CA LEU A 284 10.62 4.95 -2.17
C LEU A 284 10.50 4.82 -0.64
N PRO A 285 9.28 4.68 -0.08
CA PRO A 285 9.09 4.75 1.36
C PRO A 285 9.50 3.47 2.10
N PHE A 286 9.67 2.33 1.42
CA PHE A 286 9.89 1.04 2.08
C PHE A 286 11.38 0.70 2.15
N SER A 287 11.85 0.27 3.31
CA SER A 287 13.24 -0.16 3.50
C SER A 287 13.38 -1.15 4.64
N TYR A 288 14.45 -1.94 4.67
CA TYR A 288 14.81 -2.72 5.84
C TYR A 288 15.83 -2.00 6.71
N VAL A 289 15.59 -2.01 8.02
CA VAL A 289 16.51 -1.47 9.01
C VAL A 289 16.83 -2.56 10.01
N VAL A 290 18.12 -2.79 10.28
CA VAL A 290 18.56 -3.75 11.29
C VAL A 290 18.85 -3.00 12.58
N GLN A 291 18.18 -3.37 13.66
CA GLN A 291 18.44 -2.87 15.01
C GLN A 291 18.67 -4.04 15.95
N ASN A 292 19.81 -4.06 16.64
CA ASN A 292 20.18 -5.13 17.58
C ASN A 292 20.12 -6.54 16.97
N GLY A 293 20.50 -6.68 15.69
CA GLY A 293 20.45 -7.97 14.97
C GLY A 293 19.06 -8.40 14.51
N ILE A 294 18.01 -7.60 14.75
CA ILE A 294 16.65 -7.85 14.30
C ILE A 294 16.35 -6.94 13.10
N THR A 295 15.80 -7.53 12.03
CA THR A 295 15.38 -6.80 10.83
C THR A 295 13.95 -6.30 10.99
N PHE A 296 13.75 -4.99 10.78
CA PHE A 296 12.46 -4.32 10.79
C PHE A 296 12.15 -3.78 9.40
N LEU A 297 10.87 -3.85 9.01
CA LEU A 297 10.37 -3.10 7.87
C LEU A 297 10.15 -1.66 8.31
N ASN A 298 10.90 -0.74 7.73
CA ASN A 298 10.73 0.69 7.92
C ASN A 298 9.90 1.26 6.76
N ILE A 299 8.86 2.01 7.10
CA ILE A 299 7.95 2.66 6.15
C ILE A 299 8.00 4.16 6.44
N ALA A 300 8.62 4.91 5.54
CA ALA A 300 8.75 6.36 5.58
C ALA A 300 7.80 7.00 4.57
N LEU A 301 6.48 6.96 4.86
CA LEU A 301 5.47 7.49 3.95
C LEU A 301 5.40 9.01 4.08
N ARG A 302 5.36 9.72 2.95
CA ARG A 302 5.08 11.14 2.91
C ARG A 302 3.88 11.45 2.03
N VAL A 303 2.93 12.17 2.61
CA VAL A 303 1.68 12.59 1.96
C VAL A 303 1.67 14.11 1.86
N GLU A 304 1.27 14.63 0.70
CA GLU A 304 1.19 16.05 0.37
C GLU A 304 -0.22 16.40 -0.11
N ASP A 305 -0.84 17.42 0.48
CA ASP A 305 -2.15 17.88 0.01
C ASP A 305 -2.00 18.80 -1.21
N HIS A 306 -2.07 18.22 -2.40
CA HIS A 306 -1.82 18.93 -3.65
C HIS A 306 -2.83 20.06 -3.95
N GLN A 307 -4.09 19.93 -3.52
CA GLN A 307 -5.12 20.94 -3.78
C GLN A 307 -4.86 22.21 -2.97
N TYR A 308 -4.51 22.05 -1.70
CA TYR A 308 -4.21 23.19 -0.82
C TYR A 308 -2.82 23.77 -1.08
N ASN A 309 -1.84 22.95 -1.51
CA ASN A 309 -0.51 23.41 -1.91
C ASN A 309 -0.56 24.36 -3.08
N LYS A 310 -1.39 24.07 -4.08
CA LYS A 310 -1.60 24.98 -5.23
C LYS A 310 -2.21 26.31 -4.79
N ARG A 311 -3.17 26.28 -3.86
CA ARG A 311 -3.79 27.50 -3.32
C ARG A 311 -2.78 28.33 -2.52
N LEU A 312 -1.97 27.69 -1.68
CA LEU A 312 -0.95 28.35 -0.87
C LEU A 312 0.22 28.87 -1.70
N ALA A 313 0.69 28.13 -2.71
CA ALA A 313 1.75 28.57 -3.63
C ALA A 313 1.38 29.86 -4.38
N ASN A 314 0.10 30.04 -4.72
CA ASN A 314 -0.39 31.27 -5.34
C ASN A 314 -0.53 32.45 -4.36
N GLN A 315 -0.48 32.21 -3.04
CA GLN A 315 -0.68 33.22 -2.00
C GLN A 315 0.57 33.49 -1.16
N GLN A 316 1.55 32.59 -1.15
CA GLN A 316 2.78 32.67 -0.35
C GLN A 316 3.97 32.30 -1.24
N ALA A 317 4.92 33.22 -1.39
CA ALA A 317 6.11 33.04 -2.22
C ALA A 317 7.13 32.01 -1.66
N ASN A 318 6.90 31.46 -0.47
CA ASN A 318 7.82 30.54 0.20
C ASN A 318 7.17 29.20 0.50
N GLU A 319 7.83 28.13 0.06
CA GLU A 319 7.57 26.73 0.33
C GLU A 319 7.60 26.44 1.84
N PHE A 320 6.48 26.63 2.55
CA PHE A 320 6.34 26.13 3.92
C PHE A 320 5.52 24.84 3.92
N ASN A 321 6.14 23.80 4.45
CA ASN A 321 5.77 22.38 4.48
C ASN A 321 4.29 22.11 4.84
N THR A 322 3.51 21.75 3.84
CA THR A 322 2.15 21.21 3.90
C THR A 322 2.15 19.71 3.62
N PHE A 323 3.17 19.05 4.14
CA PHE A 323 3.33 17.62 4.02
C PHE A 323 3.39 17.03 5.41
N LEU A 324 2.89 15.80 5.51
CA LEU A 324 3.12 14.97 6.68
C LEU A 324 4.04 13.83 6.29
N ARG A 325 5.13 13.68 7.03
CA ARG A 325 5.96 12.48 6.99
C ARG A 325 5.63 11.63 8.20
N VAL A 326 5.38 10.35 7.97
CA VAL A 326 5.18 9.36 9.03
C VAL A 326 6.16 8.23 8.80
N ASP A 327 7.04 8.03 9.78
CA ASP A 327 7.98 6.90 9.80
C ASP A 327 7.43 5.84 10.77
N THR A 328 7.24 4.62 10.30
CA THR A 328 6.82 3.48 11.13
C THR A 328 7.78 2.31 10.97
N MET A 329 8.01 1.58 12.06
CA MET A 329 8.83 0.38 12.06
C MET A 329 7.97 -0.81 12.45
N LEU A 330 7.86 -1.78 11.56
CA LEU A 330 7.05 -2.98 11.75
C LEU A 330 7.96 -4.18 11.96
N ARG A 331 7.62 -4.99 12.96
CA ARG A 331 8.25 -6.29 13.16
C ARG A 331 7.47 -7.35 12.38
N PRO A 332 8.08 -8.00 11.38
CA PRO A 332 7.64 -9.27 10.83
C PRO A 332 7.13 -10.28 11.85
N ARG A 333 5.98 -10.92 11.60
CA ARG A 333 5.66 -12.19 12.24
C ARG A 333 6.46 -13.31 11.59
N ILE A 334 7.20 -14.05 12.41
CA ILE A 334 7.76 -15.34 12.04
C ILE A 334 6.79 -16.36 12.61
N ASN A 335 6.21 -17.20 11.75
CA ASN A 335 5.38 -18.29 12.23
C ASN A 335 6.32 -19.30 12.94
N PRO A 336 6.08 -19.68 14.21
CA PRO A 336 6.92 -20.63 14.92
C PRO A 336 6.96 -22.01 14.28
#